data_AF-A0A7Y6ULI2-F1
#
_entry.id   AF-A0A7Y6ULI2-F1
#
_cell.length_a   1.000
_cell.length_b   1.000
_cell.length_c   1.000
_cell.angle_alpha   90.00
_cell.angle_beta   90.00
_cell.angle_gamma   90.00
#
_symmetry.space_group_name_H-M   'P 1'
#
loop_
_entity.id
_entity.type
_entity.pdbx_description
1 polymer ?
#
loop_
_entity_poly.entity_id
_entity_poly.type
_entity_poly.pdbx_seq_one_letter_code
_entity_poly.pdbx_strand_id
1 'polypeptide(L)'
;MSVIDNKSAAVAEIRAVIDDWADALRIKDAQRVIGHGAPDCVLFSLAPPLRTSDAGAGELERWFSTWRGPLGYRFVDLDISVGGDVAFVTMLTELSGEKIDAGKISVWFRQTLGLKRGETGWKIAHQHESVPFYMDGSLKAAVDLNPASTVDGQAPAPPPMPGPIAYLCVEDANATADFYTRAFAATDGGRMLAEDGKRLVHCHLTINGGALMLNDPFPEHGMPYAAPQGVVLHLVVEDAQFWWDRAVAAGAEVTMPLGVAFWGDLYGQLRDPFGIRWGIVGPVKKTV
;
A
#
# COMPACT_ATOMS: atom_id res chain seq x y z
N MET A 1 20.14 18.49 45.93
CA MET A 1 20.26 17.87 44.59
C MET A 1 19.32 18.64 43.67
N SER A 2 19.82 19.17 42.55
CA SER A 2 19.03 20.09 41.70
C SER A 2 18.02 19.33 40.82
N VAL A 3 17.02 20.01 40.27
CA VAL A 3 16.05 19.42 39.32
C VAL A 3 16.75 18.82 38.08
N ILE A 4 17.87 19.41 37.68
CA ILE A 4 18.69 18.95 36.55
C ILE A 4 19.39 17.61 36.90
N ASP A 5 19.94 17.50 38.11
CA ASP A 5 20.59 16.27 38.59
C ASP A 5 19.61 15.09 38.64
N ASN A 6 18.36 15.35 39.06
CA ASN A 6 17.32 14.33 39.17
C ASN A 6 16.85 13.84 37.79
N LYS A 7 16.77 14.75 36.80
CA LYS A 7 16.44 14.39 35.42
C LYS A 7 17.53 13.53 34.79
N SER A 8 18.80 13.90 35.00
CA SER A 8 19.94 13.12 34.50
C SER A 8 20.01 11.71 35.11
N ALA A 9 19.73 11.58 36.41
CA ALA A 9 19.69 10.27 37.08
C ALA A 9 18.56 9.38 36.53
N ALA A 10 17.36 9.93 36.36
CA ALA A 10 16.24 9.19 35.81
C ALA A 10 16.50 8.70 34.37
N VAL A 11 17.11 9.53 33.52
CA VAL A 11 17.51 9.14 32.17
C VAL A 11 18.49 7.96 32.19
N ALA A 12 19.47 7.97 33.11
CA ALA A 12 20.44 6.87 33.24
C ALA A 12 19.78 5.56 33.71
N GLU A 13 18.83 5.63 34.65
CA GLU A 13 18.07 4.46 35.10
C GLU A 13 17.20 3.86 33.99
N ILE A 14 16.50 4.72 33.23
CA ILE A 14 15.67 4.29 32.09
C ILE A 14 16.54 3.66 31.01
N ARG A 15 17.70 4.26 30.72
CA ARG A 15 18.67 3.71 29.78
C ARG A 15 19.12 2.32 30.20
N ALA A 16 19.44 2.12 31.49
CA ALA A 16 19.84 0.82 32.01
C ALA A 16 18.72 -0.23 31.86
N VAL A 17 17.45 0.14 32.08
CA VAL A 17 16.30 -0.75 31.83
C VAL A 17 16.24 -1.18 30.37
N ILE A 18 16.43 -0.25 29.43
CA ILE A 18 16.37 -0.53 27.99
C ILE A 18 17.55 -1.40 27.53
N ASP A 19 18.76 -1.11 28.01
CA ASP A 19 19.96 -1.88 27.68
C ASP A 19 19.83 -3.33 28.19
N ASP A 20 19.36 -3.52 29.43
CA ASP A 20 19.14 -4.83 30.06
C ASP A 20 18.04 -5.64 29.33
N TRP A 21 16.96 -4.97 28.96
CA TRP A 21 15.87 -5.55 28.18
C TRP A 21 16.32 -5.99 26.78
N ALA A 22 17.12 -5.17 26.10
CA ALA A 22 17.71 -5.51 24.82
C ALA A 22 18.70 -6.69 24.94
N ASP A 23 19.49 -6.75 26.01
CA ASP A 23 20.36 -7.90 26.29
C ASP A 23 19.55 -9.19 26.48
N ALA A 24 18.46 -9.12 27.26
CA ALA A 24 17.56 -10.24 27.46
C ALA A 24 16.98 -10.77 26.14
N LEU A 25 16.58 -9.87 25.21
CA LEU A 25 16.14 -10.25 23.87
C LEU A 25 17.25 -10.93 23.06
N ARG A 26 18.49 -10.41 23.08
CA ARG A 26 19.64 -10.99 22.36
C ARG A 26 19.91 -12.43 22.78
N ILE A 27 19.85 -12.70 24.09
CA ILE A 27 20.11 -14.02 24.66
C ILE A 27 18.86 -14.91 24.77
N LYS A 28 17.70 -14.42 24.33
CA LYS A 28 16.41 -15.14 24.34
C LYS A 28 15.90 -15.50 25.74
N ASP A 29 16.16 -14.65 26.73
CA ASP A 29 15.67 -14.81 28.09
C ASP A 29 14.27 -14.19 28.24
N ALA A 30 13.23 -15.00 27.99
CA ALA A 30 11.86 -14.51 27.98
C ALA A 30 11.39 -13.97 29.33
N GLN A 31 11.81 -14.61 30.44
CA GLN A 31 11.40 -14.17 31.78
C GLN A 31 11.99 -12.81 32.11
N ARG A 32 13.26 -12.57 31.76
CA ARG A 32 13.89 -11.27 31.95
C ARG A 32 13.27 -10.21 31.06
N VAL A 33 12.97 -10.52 29.79
CA VAL A 33 12.26 -9.60 28.88
C VAL A 33 10.92 -9.14 29.46
N ILE A 34 10.07 -10.10 29.85
CA ILE A 34 8.76 -9.82 30.44
C ILE A 34 8.90 -9.10 31.79
N GLY A 35 9.94 -9.43 32.57
CA GLY A 35 10.24 -8.79 33.83
C GLY A 35 10.47 -7.27 33.76
N HIS A 36 10.81 -6.70 32.59
CA HIS A 36 10.90 -5.24 32.41
C HIS A 36 9.54 -4.57 32.18
N GLY A 37 8.52 -5.33 31.79
CA GLY A 37 7.16 -4.85 31.59
C GLY A 37 6.45 -4.53 32.92
N ALA A 38 5.55 -3.56 32.87
CA ALA A 38 4.54 -3.39 33.91
C ALA A 38 3.45 -4.48 33.74
N PRO A 39 2.76 -4.92 34.82
CA PRO A 39 1.71 -5.94 34.72
C PRO A 39 0.57 -5.59 33.76
N ASP A 40 0.33 -4.29 33.51
CA ASP A 40 -0.68 -3.76 32.60
C ASP A 40 -0.10 -3.31 31.25
N CYS A 41 1.08 -3.80 30.87
CA CYS A 41 1.75 -3.39 29.64
C CYS A 41 0.90 -3.67 28.39
N VAL A 42 0.75 -2.66 27.55
CA VAL A 42 0.07 -2.76 26.24
C VAL A 42 1.10 -2.78 25.12
N LEU A 43 1.00 -3.76 24.24
CA LEU A 43 1.89 -3.94 23.10
C LEU A 43 1.15 -3.73 21.77
N PHE A 44 1.71 -2.87 20.93
CA PHE A 44 1.45 -2.82 19.49
C PHE A 44 2.72 -3.35 18.79
N SER A 45 2.71 -4.64 18.44
CA SER A 45 3.86 -5.27 17.79
C SER A 45 3.72 -5.25 16.27
N LEU A 46 4.83 -5.51 15.59
CA LEU A 46 4.84 -5.82 14.15
C LEU A 46 4.02 -7.09 13.82
N ALA A 47 3.96 -8.04 14.76
CA ALA A 47 3.20 -9.27 14.60
C ALA A 47 1.72 -9.06 14.97
N PRO A 48 0.77 -9.71 14.25
CA PRO A 48 -0.64 -9.72 14.66
C PRO A 48 -0.83 -10.34 16.05
N PRO A 49 -1.91 -9.97 16.77
CA PRO A 49 -2.97 -9.02 16.41
C PRO A 49 -2.54 -7.54 16.57
N LEU A 50 -3.41 -6.59 16.17
CA LEU A 50 -3.16 -5.14 16.30
C LEU A 50 -2.86 -4.68 17.73
N ARG A 51 -3.31 -5.44 18.73
CA ARG A 51 -3.08 -5.15 20.14
C ARG A 51 -2.94 -6.45 20.91
N THR A 52 -1.88 -6.52 21.70
CA THR A 52 -1.65 -7.59 22.66
C THR A 52 -1.51 -6.98 24.06
N SER A 53 -2.04 -7.66 25.06
CA SER A 53 -1.68 -7.45 26.47
C SER A 53 -0.69 -8.53 26.83
N ASP A 54 0.44 -8.13 27.42
CA ASP A 54 1.61 -8.92 27.81
C ASP A 54 1.58 -10.41 27.35
N ALA A 55 2.19 -10.68 26.19
CA ALA A 55 2.37 -12.03 25.69
C ALA A 55 3.22 -12.79 26.73
N GLY A 56 2.58 -13.60 27.57
CA GLY A 56 3.26 -14.29 28.65
C GLY A 56 4.49 -15.05 28.14
N ALA A 57 5.52 -15.19 28.98
CA ALA A 57 6.85 -15.68 28.58
C ALA A 57 6.84 -16.90 27.64
N GLY A 58 5.88 -17.82 27.77
CA GLY A 58 5.76 -18.99 26.90
C GLY A 58 5.45 -18.69 25.41
N GLU A 59 4.84 -17.56 25.07
CA GLU A 59 4.67 -17.15 23.67
C GLU A 59 5.98 -16.58 23.11
N LEU A 60 6.68 -15.78 23.90
CA LEU A 60 7.98 -15.25 23.54
C LEU A 60 9.03 -16.36 23.40
N GLU A 61 9.01 -17.37 24.27
CA GLU A 61 9.83 -18.59 24.16
C GLU A 61 9.56 -19.35 22.86
N ARG A 62 8.28 -19.52 22.50
CA ARG A 62 7.89 -20.12 21.21
C ARG A 62 8.40 -19.32 20.03
N TRP A 63 8.37 -17.99 20.10
CA TRP A 63 8.95 -17.17 19.05
C TRP A 63 10.47 -17.32 18.99
N PHE A 64 11.16 -17.27 20.14
CA PHE A 64 12.61 -17.46 20.24
C PHE A 64 13.09 -18.81 19.67
N SER A 65 12.30 -19.88 19.85
CA SER A 65 12.62 -21.21 19.32
C SER A 65 12.59 -21.29 17.80
N THR A 66 12.03 -20.30 17.10
CA THR A 66 12.06 -20.23 15.62
C THR A 66 13.37 -19.69 15.03
N TRP A 67 14.31 -19.28 15.90
CA TRP A 67 15.58 -18.67 15.51
C TRP A 67 16.77 -19.55 15.93
N ARG A 68 17.81 -19.62 15.11
CA ARG A 68 19.11 -20.21 15.44
C ARG A 68 20.00 -19.19 16.14
N GLY A 69 20.76 -19.62 17.16
CA GLY A 69 21.72 -18.77 17.87
C GLY A 69 21.09 -17.58 18.61
N PRO A 70 21.89 -16.59 19.04
CA PRO A 70 21.39 -15.34 19.63
C PRO A 70 20.74 -14.45 18.57
N LEU A 71 19.88 -13.53 19.02
CA LEU A 71 19.33 -12.48 18.16
C LEU A 71 20.27 -11.27 18.09
N GLY A 72 20.33 -10.64 16.92
CA GLY A 72 20.76 -9.27 16.82
C GLY A 72 19.60 -8.36 17.24
N TYR A 73 19.83 -7.52 18.24
CA TYR A 73 18.88 -6.48 18.65
C TYR A 73 19.67 -5.21 18.94
N ARG A 74 19.73 -4.29 17.98
CA ARG A 74 20.52 -3.05 18.08
C ARG A 74 19.59 -1.86 17.89
N PHE A 75 19.86 -0.75 18.57
CA PHE A 75 19.11 0.47 18.35
C PHE A 75 20.04 1.68 18.19
N VAL A 76 19.55 2.68 17.47
CA VAL A 76 20.20 3.98 17.25
C VAL A 76 19.17 5.09 17.49
N ASP A 77 19.65 6.34 17.54
CA ASP A 77 18.81 7.53 17.72
C ASP A 77 17.89 7.44 18.95
N LEU A 78 18.43 6.89 20.04
CA LEU A 78 17.73 6.78 21.31
C LEU A 78 17.53 8.18 21.91
N ASP A 79 16.27 8.58 22.02
CA ASP A 79 15.86 9.77 22.77
C ASP A 79 15.03 9.37 23.99
N ILE A 80 15.35 9.95 25.14
CA ILE A 80 14.66 9.69 26.41
C ILE A 80 14.12 11.02 26.95
N SER A 81 12.79 11.12 26.98
CA SER A 81 12.05 12.23 27.55
C SER A 81 11.39 11.80 28.86
N VAL A 82 11.79 12.41 29.98
CA VAL A 82 11.28 12.06 31.32
C VAL A 82 10.69 13.27 32.03
N GLY A 83 9.58 13.05 32.75
CA GLY A 83 8.92 14.03 33.61
C GLY A 83 8.17 13.34 34.74
N GLY A 84 8.52 13.65 35.99
CA GLY A 84 7.91 13.01 37.15
C GLY A 84 8.16 11.49 37.19
N ASP A 85 7.09 10.72 37.25
CA ASP A 85 7.05 9.26 37.30
C ASP A 85 6.75 8.61 35.92
N VAL A 86 6.76 9.39 34.84
CA VAL A 86 6.55 8.90 33.48
C VAL A 86 7.72 9.25 32.56
N ALA A 87 7.97 8.39 31.59
CA ALA A 87 8.92 8.64 30.53
C ALA A 87 8.43 8.11 29.19
N PHE A 88 8.90 8.76 28.13
CA PHE A 88 8.68 8.39 26.75
C PHE A 88 10.03 8.26 26.06
N VAL A 89 10.19 7.18 25.30
CA VAL A 89 11.42 6.83 24.63
C VAL A 89 11.14 6.52 23.18
N THR A 90 11.95 7.06 22.28
CA THR A 90 11.93 6.74 20.85
C THR A 90 13.29 6.26 20.39
N MET A 91 13.29 5.29 19.48
CA MET A 91 14.50 4.79 18.83
C MET A 91 14.18 4.11 17.50
N LEU A 92 15.21 3.93 16.68
CA LEU A 92 15.18 3.00 15.54
C LEU A 92 15.88 1.71 15.96
N THR A 93 15.21 0.58 15.75
CA THR A 93 15.68 -0.73 16.20
C THR A 93 15.85 -1.68 15.02
N GLU A 94 16.98 -2.37 15.00
CA GLU A 94 17.29 -3.49 14.12
C GLU A 94 17.09 -4.80 14.86
N LEU A 95 16.21 -5.66 14.35
CA LEU A 95 16.13 -7.06 14.71
C LEU A 95 16.74 -7.90 13.59
N SER A 96 17.74 -8.71 13.93
CA SER A 96 18.39 -9.60 12.96
C SER A 96 18.70 -10.97 13.54
N GLY A 97 18.94 -11.94 12.67
CA GLY A 97 19.28 -13.31 13.07
C GLY A 97 19.00 -14.32 11.97
N GLU A 98 19.15 -15.60 12.28
CA GLU A 98 18.88 -16.69 11.35
C GLU A 98 17.63 -17.47 11.78
N LYS A 99 16.59 -17.46 10.96
CA LYS A 99 15.38 -18.27 11.17
C LYS A 99 15.65 -19.71 10.77
N ILE A 100 15.06 -20.66 11.50
CA ILE A 100 15.21 -22.10 11.24
C ILE A 100 14.79 -22.46 9.79
N ASP A 101 13.72 -21.83 9.29
CA ASP A 101 13.07 -22.15 8.01
C ASP A 101 13.10 -21.01 6.97
N ALA A 102 13.76 -19.88 7.26
CA ALA A 102 13.72 -18.69 6.39
C ALA A 102 15.09 -18.01 6.18
N GLY A 103 16.18 -18.63 6.67
CA GLY A 103 17.53 -18.09 6.52
C GLY A 103 17.77 -16.82 7.34
N LYS A 104 18.75 -16.03 6.93
CA LYS A 104 19.12 -14.79 7.63
C LYS A 104 18.14 -13.67 7.32
N ILE A 105 17.67 -13.00 8.35
CA ILE A 105 16.82 -11.82 8.24
C ILE A 105 17.42 -10.65 9.03
N SER A 106 17.19 -9.43 8.55
CA SER A 106 17.38 -8.19 9.28
C SER A 106 16.23 -7.26 8.92
N VAL A 107 15.61 -6.64 9.92
CA VAL A 107 14.54 -5.68 9.75
C VAL A 107 14.76 -4.50 10.68
N TRP A 108 14.65 -3.30 10.14
CA TRP A 108 14.59 -2.07 10.92
C TRP A 108 13.15 -1.64 11.15
N PHE A 109 12.85 -1.18 12.35
CA PHE A 109 11.55 -0.66 12.72
C PHE A 109 11.70 0.51 13.69
N ARG A 110 10.66 1.32 13.76
CA ARG A 110 10.53 2.43 14.71
C ARG A 110 9.99 1.85 16.00
N GLN A 111 10.57 2.26 17.12
CA GLN A 111 10.15 1.79 18.41
C GLN A 111 9.87 2.95 19.35
N THR A 112 8.80 2.80 20.10
CA THR A 112 8.38 3.75 21.12
C THR A 112 8.06 2.99 22.40
N LEU A 113 8.65 3.42 23.52
CA LEU A 113 8.40 2.86 24.84
C LEU A 113 7.82 3.94 25.75
N GLY A 114 6.70 3.63 26.40
CA GLY A 114 6.19 4.38 27.54
C GLY A 114 6.61 3.68 28.81
N LEU A 115 7.28 4.40 29.73
CA LEU A 115 7.68 3.86 31.02
C LEU A 115 6.99 4.57 32.16
N LYS A 116 6.71 3.83 33.23
CA LYS A 116 6.23 4.35 34.51
C LYS A 116 7.20 3.94 35.62
N ARG A 117 7.46 4.85 36.56
CA ARG A 117 8.24 4.57 37.77
C ARG A 117 7.29 4.00 38.82
N GLY A 118 7.54 2.76 39.24
CA GLY A 118 6.89 2.12 40.39
C GLY A 118 7.83 1.99 41.59
N GLU A 119 7.38 1.26 42.60
CA GLU A 119 8.15 0.98 43.83
C GLU A 119 9.49 0.26 43.56
N THR A 120 9.52 -0.57 42.52
CA THR A 120 10.69 -1.37 42.12
C THR A 120 11.53 -0.72 41.02
N GLY A 121 11.24 0.55 40.68
CA GLY A 121 11.92 1.30 39.62
C GLY A 121 11.08 1.45 38.36
N TRP A 122 11.74 1.76 37.24
CA TRP A 122 11.08 1.96 35.95
C TRP A 122 10.66 0.63 35.31
N LYS A 123 9.43 0.61 34.78
CA LYS A 123 8.88 -0.50 34.00
C LYS A 123 8.29 0.01 32.70
N ILE A 124 8.37 -0.79 31.65
CA ILE A 124 7.76 -0.52 30.34
C ILE A 124 6.25 -0.77 30.48
N ALA A 125 5.46 0.30 30.42
CA ALA A 125 4.00 0.26 30.48
C ALA A 125 3.33 0.24 29.10
N HIS A 126 4.06 0.64 28.05
CA HIS A 126 3.59 0.56 26.68
C HIS A 126 4.76 0.35 25.72
N GLN A 127 4.55 -0.49 24.71
CA GLN A 127 5.48 -0.68 23.59
C GLN A 127 4.72 -0.56 22.28
N HIS A 128 5.29 0.20 21.36
CA HIS A 128 4.79 0.32 20.00
C HIS A 128 5.95 0.15 19.01
N GLU A 129 5.80 -0.82 18.13
CA GLU A 129 6.73 -1.15 17.07
C GLU A 129 6.03 -0.98 15.73
N SER A 130 6.72 -0.40 14.75
CA SER A 130 6.10 -0.18 13.46
C SER A 130 7.14 0.03 12.36
N VAL A 131 6.78 -0.40 11.17
CA VAL A 131 7.44 -0.01 9.93
C VAL A 131 6.52 0.93 9.15
N PRO A 132 7.05 1.86 8.35
CA PRO A 132 6.23 2.52 7.37
C PRO A 132 5.71 1.51 6.33
N PHE A 133 4.77 1.95 5.51
CA PHE A 133 4.34 1.19 4.34
C PHE A 133 4.49 2.05 3.09
N TYR A 134 4.61 1.41 1.93
CA TYR A 134 4.76 2.09 0.66
C TYR A 134 3.45 2.75 0.22
N MET A 135 3.51 4.05 -0.05
CA MET A 135 2.40 4.87 -0.58
C MET A 135 2.27 4.77 -2.11
N ASP A 136 2.75 3.68 -2.70
CA ASP A 136 2.73 3.39 -4.15
C ASP A 136 1.48 2.59 -4.58
N GLY A 137 0.48 2.49 -3.70
CA GLY A 137 -0.74 1.69 -3.89
C GLY A 137 -0.59 0.22 -3.50
N SER A 138 0.62 -0.28 -3.21
CA SER A 138 0.82 -1.67 -2.82
C SER A 138 0.41 -1.98 -1.37
N LEU A 139 0.40 -0.95 -0.50
CA LEU A 139 0.21 -1.05 0.94
C LEU A 139 1.20 -2.02 1.63
N LYS A 140 2.33 -2.32 0.97
CA LYS A 140 3.36 -3.21 1.52
C LYS A 140 4.12 -2.52 2.65
N ALA A 141 4.37 -3.26 3.72
CA ALA A 141 5.28 -2.86 4.78
C ALA A 141 6.71 -2.66 4.23
N ALA A 142 7.33 -1.53 4.54
CA ALA A 142 8.66 -1.15 4.07
C ALA A 142 9.75 -1.69 5.01
N VAL A 143 9.98 -3.00 4.93
CA VAL A 143 10.92 -3.76 5.78
C VAL A 143 12.36 -3.78 5.25
N ASP A 144 12.59 -3.18 4.09
CA ASP A 144 13.88 -3.08 3.39
C ASP A 144 14.62 -1.76 3.68
N LEU A 145 14.05 -0.89 4.51
CA LEU A 145 14.67 0.37 4.93
C LEU A 145 15.71 0.15 6.05
N ASN A 146 16.64 1.11 6.17
CA ASN A 146 17.59 1.24 7.28
C ASN A 146 17.75 2.73 7.67
N PRO A 147 18.45 3.09 8.76
CA PRO A 147 18.55 4.49 9.21
C PRO A 147 19.23 5.45 8.22
N ALA A 148 20.01 4.94 7.26
CA ALA A 148 20.58 5.73 6.18
C ALA A 148 19.69 5.81 4.94
N SER A 149 18.57 5.06 4.90
CA SER A 149 17.61 5.15 3.82
C SER A 149 17.02 6.54 3.76
N THR A 150 17.31 7.27 2.69
CA THR A 150 16.60 8.48 2.33
C THR A 150 15.33 8.07 1.59
N VAL A 151 14.17 8.34 2.18
CA VAL A 151 12.93 8.35 1.42
C VAL A 151 12.94 9.69 0.71
N ASP A 152 13.38 9.71 -0.56
CA ASP A 152 12.99 10.81 -1.43
C ASP A 152 11.46 10.86 -1.34
N GLY A 153 10.89 11.93 -0.80
CA GLY A 153 9.46 12.04 -0.47
C GLY A 153 8.52 11.93 -1.68
N GLN A 154 9.05 11.54 -2.85
CA GLN A 154 8.33 11.03 -3.98
C GLN A 154 8.36 9.50 -3.88
N ALA A 155 7.20 8.90 -3.59
CA ALA A 155 6.98 7.51 -3.99
C ALA A 155 7.55 7.32 -5.41
N PRO A 156 8.23 6.20 -5.73
CA PRO A 156 8.70 5.97 -7.08
C PRO A 156 7.54 6.31 -8.01
N ALA A 157 7.76 7.28 -8.92
CA ALA A 157 6.71 7.71 -9.81
C ALA A 157 6.12 6.45 -10.44
N PRO A 158 4.79 6.27 -10.44
CA PRO A 158 4.20 5.13 -11.11
C PRO A 158 4.86 5.02 -12.49
N PRO A 159 5.23 3.80 -12.93
CA PRO A 159 5.95 3.66 -14.19
C PRO A 159 5.21 4.45 -15.26
N PRO A 160 5.92 5.22 -16.11
CA PRO A 160 5.27 6.05 -17.11
C PRO A 160 4.24 5.21 -17.85
N MET A 161 2.99 5.69 -17.89
CA MET A 161 1.95 4.98 -18.61
C MET A 161 2.37 4.82 -20.07
N PRO A 162 2.42 3.58 -20.60
CA PRO A 162 2.99 3.34 -21.91
C PRO A 162 2.06 3.85 -23.01
N GLY A 163 2.65 4.53 -24.00
CA GLY A 163 1.97 4.96 -25.22
C GLY A 163 1.10 6.22 -25.08
N PRO A 164 0.53 6.72 -26.18
CA PRO A 164 -0.42 7.82 -26.14
C PRO A 164 -1.72 7.37 -25.45
N ILE A 165 -2.20 8.17 -24.51
CA ILE A 165 -3.43 7.89 -23.77
C ILE A 165 -4.52 8.80 -24.28
N ALA A 166 -5.62 8.22 -24.76
CA ALA A 166 -6.78 9.00 -25.15
C ALA A 166 -7.48 9.54 -23.89
N TYR A 167 -7.79 10.82 -23.92
CA TYR A 167 -8.62 11.49 -22.92
C TYR A 167 -9.91 11.95 -23.61
N LEU A 168 -11.03 11.32 -23.27
CA LEU A 168 -12.32 11.55 -23.92
C LEU A 168 -13.21 12.45 -23.06
N CYS A 169 -13.65 13.56 -23.65
CA CYS A 169 -14.76 14.33 -23.10
C CYS A 169 -16.07 13.72 -23.62
N VAL A 170 -16.90 13.19 -22.73
CA VAL A 170 -18.15 12.48 -23.06
C VAL A 170 -19.32 13.10 -22.30
N GLU A 171 -20.55 12.99 -22.80
CA GLU A 171 -21.72 13.66 -22.19
C GLU A 171 -22.03 13.21 -20.76
N ASP A 172 -21.68 11.95 -20.44
CA ASP A 172 -21.80 11.37 -19.09
C ASP A 172 -20.63 10.41 -18.85
N ALA A 173 -19.59 10.89 -18.17
CA ALA A 173 -18.38 10.11 -17.94
C ALA A 173 -18.59 8.96 -16.95
N ASN A 174 -19.51 9.10 -15.99
CA ASN A 174 -19.86 8.03 -15.05
C ASN A 174 -20.52 6.86 -15.79
N ALA A 175 -21.55 7.15 -16.60
CA ALA A 175 -22.27 6.13 -17.35
C ALA A 175 -21.36 5.49 -18.42
N THR A 176 -20.43 6.27 -19.01
CA THR A 176 -19.43 5.76 -19.95
C THR A 176 -18.48 4.78 -19.28
N ALA A 177 -17.94 5.12 -18.11
CA ALA A 177 -17.09 4.23 -17.32
C ALA A 177 -17.80 2.91 -16.98
N ASP A 178 -19.04 3.00 -16.49
CA ASP A 178 -19.84 1.81 -16.14
C ASP A 178 -20.13 0.94 -17.36
N PHE A 179 -20.41 1.55 -18.51
CA PHE A 179 -20.57 0.85 -19.78
C PHE A 179 -19.27 0.14 -20.17
N TYR A 180 -18.10 0.79 -20.09
CA TYR A 180 -16.82 0.17 -20.41
C TYR A 180 -16.44 -0.97 -19.46
N THR A 181 -16.81 -0.93 -18.18
CA THR A 181 -16.65 -2.08 -17.28
C THR A 181 -17.47 -3.28 -17.78
N ARG A 182 -18.71 -3.05 -18.23
CA ARG A 182 -19.57 -4.12 -18.77
C ARG A 182 -19.15 -4.59 -20.16
N ALA A 183 -18.84 -3.69 -21.08
CA ALA A 183 -18.55 -3.99 -22.49
C ALA A 183 -17.10 -4.45 -22.70
N PHE A 184 -16.15 -3.77 -22.05
CA PHE A 184 -14.70 -3.91 -22.30
C PHE A 184 -13.92 -4.27 -21.04
N ALA A 185 -14.60 -4.77 -20.00
CA ALA A 185 -13.98 -5.23 -18.76
C ALA A 185 -13.02 -4.20 -18.15
N ALA A 186 -13.34 -2.90 -18.35
CA ALA A 186 -12.56 -1.81 -17.80
C ALA A 186 -12.51 -1.90 -16.28
N THR A 187 -11.32 -1.78 -15.70
CA THR A 187 -11.15 -1.58 -14.27
C THR A 187 -11.05 -0.09 -13.97
N ASP A 188 -11.79 0.35 -12.96
CA ASP A 188 -11.81 1.74 -12.51
C ASP A 188 -10.59 2.02 -11.63
N GLY A 189 -9.70 2.89 -12.10
CA GLY A 189 -8.51 3.34 -11.40
C GLY A 189 -8.74 4.57 -10.52
N GLY A 190 -9.97 5.12 -10.49
CA GLY A 190 -10.35 6.27 -9.69
C GLY A 190 -11.22 7.26 -10.47
N ARG A 191 -12.24 7.79 -9.78
CA ARG A 191 -13.10 8.87 -10.24
C ARG A 191 -12.93 10.10 -9.38
N MET A 192 -12.77 11.26 -10.02
CA MET A 192 -12.72 12.56 -9.35
C MET A 192 -13.99 13.33 -9.71
N LEU A 193 -14.84 13.56 -8.71
CA LEU A 193 -16.04 14.36 -8.86
C LEU A 193 -15.70 15.86 -8.91
N ALA A 194 -16.47 16.58 -9.70
CA ALA A 194 -16.55 18.03 -9.65
C ALA A 194 -17.25 18.49 -8.36
N GLU A 195 -17.22 19.80 -8.09
CA GLU A 195 -17.85 20.41 -6.92
C GLU A 195 -19.38 20.18 -6.87
N ASP A 196 -20.02 19.95 -8.02
CA ASP A 196 -21.45 19.63 -8.10
C ASP A 196 -21.81 18.20 -7.63
N GLY A 197 -20.79 17.37 -7.34
CA GLY A 197 -20.95 16.01 -6.84
C GLY A 197 -21.53 15.02 -7.86
N LYS A 198 -21.61 15.38 -9.14
CA LYS A 198 -22.22 14.57 -10.20
C LYS A 198 -21.28 14.34 -11.38
N ARG A 199 -20.71 15.41 -11.93
CA ARG A 199 -19.81 15.34 -13.08
C ARG A 199 -18.42 14.90 -12.64
N LEU A 200 -17.69 14.23 -13.52
CA LEU A 200 -16.30 13.85 -13.34
C LEU A 200 -15.40 14.89 -14.00
N VAL A 201 -14.50 15.46 -13.20
CA VAL A 201 -13.34 16.19 -13.74
C VAL A 201 -12.30 15.22 -14.31
N HIS A 202 -12.26 13.99 -13.79
CA HIS A 202 -11.36 12.94 -14.25
C HIS A 202 -11.89 11.55 -13.88
N CYS A 203 -11.70 10.58 -14.78
CA CYS A 203 -11.80 9.16 -14.51
C CYS A 203 -10.66 8.43 -15.22
N HIS A 204 -9.99 7.53 -14.50
CA HIS A 204 -8.98 6.65 -15.06
C HIS A 204 -9.54 5.25 -15.25
N LEU A 205 -9.41 4.70 -16.44
CA LEU A 205 -9.79 3.32 -16.76
C LEU A 205 -8.60 2.54 -17.30
N THR A 206 -8.48 1.27 -16.91
CA THR A 206 -7.57 0.31 -17.55
C THR A 206 -8.38 -0.71 -18.34
N ILE A 207 -8.08 -0.85 -19.63
CA ILE A 207 -8.71 -1.79 -20.55
C ILE A 207 -7.62 -2.58 -21.25
N ASN A 208 -7.62 -3.92 -21.11
CA ASN A 208 -6.65 -4.80 -21.76
C ASN A 208 -5.18 -4.36 -21.51
N GLY A 209 -4.88 -3.91 -20.29
CA GLY A 209 -3.57 -3.41 -19.86
C GLY A 209 -3.20 -2.00 -20.34
N GLY A 210 -4.01 -1.38 -21.22
CA GLY A 210 -3.86 0.01 -21.64
C GLY A 210 -4.67 0.99 -20.80
N ALA A 211 -4.28 2.26 -20.79
CA ALA A 211 -4.99 3.33 -20.09
C ALA A 211 -5.95 4.10 -21.02
N LEU A 212 -7.08 4.53 -20.47
CA LEU A 212 -8.06 5.43 -21.08
C LEU A 212 -8.58 6.40 -20.02
N MET A 213 -8.74 7.68 -20.37
CA MET A 213 -9.21 8.70 -19.42
C MET A 213 -10.51 9.35 -19.91
N LEU A 214 -11.39 9.70 -18.98
CA LEU A 214 -12.68 10.34 -19.27
C LEU A 214 -12.89 11.60 -18.42
N ASN A 215 -13.66 12.57 -18.95
CA ASN A 215 -14.27 13.67 -18.19
C ASN A 215 -15.63 14.06 -18.79
N ASP A 216 -16.45 14.70 -17.97
CA ASP A 216 -17.66 15.37 -18.41
C ASP A 216 -17.34 16.76 -19.01
N PRO A 217 -18.22 17.32 -19.85
CA PRO A 217 -18.07 18.69 -20.33
C PRO A 217 -18.27 19.72 -19.21
N PHE A 218 -17.50 20.81 -19.30
CA PHE A 218 -17.61 21.99 -18.45
C PHE A 218 -17.69 23.26 -19.32
N PRO A 219 -18.84 23.53 -19.98
CA PRO A 219 -19.01 24.74 -20.79
C PRO A 219 -18.69 26.04 -20.04
N GLU A 220 -18.97 26.09 -18.74
CA GLU A 220 -18.65 27.20 -17.83
C GLU A 220 -17.15 27.46 -17.68
N HIS A 221 -16.32 26.48 -17.98
CA HIS A 221 -14.86 26.57 -17.99
C HIS A 221 -14.29 26.56 -19.42
N GLY A 222 -15.13 26.80 -20.43
CA GLY A 222 -14.70 26.81 -21.83
C GLY A 222 -14.45 25.43 -22.43
N MET A 223 -14.96 24.36 -21.80
CA MET A 223 -14.87 22.98 -22.28
C MET A 223 -16.27 22.45 -22.65
N PRO A 224 -16.94 23.03 -23.66
CA PRO A 224 -18.25 22.56 -24.07
C PRO A 224 -18.18 21.15 -24.64
N TYR A 225 -19.29 20.43 -24.56
CA TYR A 225 -19.41 19.14 -25.23
C TYR A 225 -19.26 19.30 -26.75
N ALA A 226 -18.52 18.38 -27.35
CA ALA A 226 -18.47 18.19 -28.80
C ALA A 226 -18.63 16.69 -29.09
N ALA A 227 -19.52 16.37 -30.01
CA ALA A 227 -19.74 14.98 -30.41
C ALA A 227 -18.43 14.36 -30.94
N PRO A 228 -18.04 13.16 -30.47
CA PRO A 228 -16.82 12.51 -30.93
C PRO A 228 -16.80 12.34 -32.45
N GLN A 229 -15.78 12.92 -33.10
CA GLN A 229 -15.59 12.84 -34.53
C GLN A 229 -14.14 12.53 -34.87
N GLY A 230 -13.92 11.75 -35.94
CA GLY A 230 -12.59 11.48 -36.47
C GLY A 230 -11.74 10.49 -35.64
N VAL A 231 -12.26 9.93 -34.55
CA VAL A 231 -11.57 8.93 -33.72
C VAL A 231 -12.20 7.54 -33.87
N VAL A 232 -11.36 6.51 -33.79
CA VAL A 232 -11.71 5.10 -33.55
C VAL A 232 -10.69 4.57 -32.56
N LEU A 233 -11.13 4.00 -31.44
CA LEU A 233 -10.26 3.35 -30.47
C LEU A 233 -10.13 1.87 -30.81
N HIS A 234 -8.91 1.37 -31.01
CA HIS A 234 -8.68 -0.04 -31.30
C HIS A 234 -8.43 -0.83 -30.02
N LEU A 235 -9.22 -1.87 -29.81
CA LEU A 235 -9.00 -2.89 -28.79
C LEU A 235 -8.48 -4.15 -29.49
N VAL A 236 -7.16 -4.34 -29.42
CA VAL A 236 -6.45 -5.48 -30.01
C VAL A 236 -6.30 -6.57 -28.97
N VAL A 237 -6.93 -7.71 -29.22
CA VAL A 237 -7.16 -8.77 -28.23
C VAL A 237 -6.94 -10.13 -28.85
N GLU A 238 -6.62 -11.12 -28.02
CA GLU A 238 -6.41 -12.49 -28.49
C GLU A 238 -7.72 -13.15 -28.97
N ASP A 239 -8.85 -12.86 -28.33
CA ASP A 239 -10.17 -13.40 -28.68
C ASP A 239 -11.15 -12.30 -29.09
N ALA A 240 -11.03 -11.81 -30.33
CA ALA A 240 -11.89 -10.73 -30.84
C ALA A 240 -13.39 -11.05 -30.75
N GLN A 241 -13.79 -12.31 -30.96
CA GLN A 241 -15.21 -12.71 -30.89
C GLN A 241 -15.77 -12.55 -29.48
N PHE A 242 -15.03 -12.98 -28.47
CA PHE A 242 -15.44 -12.81 -27.07
C PHE A 242 -15.70 -11.34 -26.70
N TRP A 243 -14.76 -10.45 -27.05
CA TRP A 243 -14.88 -9.02 -26.77
C TRP A 243 -15.98 -8.35 -27.58
N TRP A 244 -16.19 -8.79 -28.82
CA TRP A 244 -17.27 -8.35 -29.68
C TRP A 244 -18.65 -8.68 -29.10
N ASP A 245 -18.88 -9.94 -28.74
CA ASP A 245 -20.16 -10.39 -28.19
C ASP A 245 -20.49 -9.68 -26.89
N ARG A 246 -19.48 -9.48 -26.03
CA ARG A 246 -19.62 -8.73 -24.77
C ARG A 246 -20.05 -7.28 -25.02
N ALA A 247 -19.43 -6.61 -25.98
CA ALA A 247 -19.74 -5.22 -26.30
C ALA A 247 -21.13 -5.04 -26.92
N VAL A 248 -21.51 -5.92 -27.85
CA VAL A 248 -22.86 -5.94 -28.44
C VAL A 248 -23.91 -6.22 -27.36
N ALA A 249 -23.68 -7.21 -26.49
CA ALA A 249 -24.59 -7.53 -25.38
C ALA A 249 -24.73 -6.39 -24.37
N ALA A 250 -23.68 -5.57 -24.20
CA ALA A 250 -23.72 -4.39 -23.34
C ALA A 250 -24.48 -3.20 -23.95
N GLY A 251 -24.80 -3.26 -25.26
CA GLY A 251 -25.58 -2.25 -25.97
C GLY A 251 -24.80 -1.44 -27.02
N ALA A 252 -23.61 -1.89 -27.43
CA ALA A 252 -22.90 -1.24 -28.54
C ALA A 252 -23.59 -1.49 -29.88
N GLU A 253 -23.72 -0.45 -30.70
CA GLU A 253 -24.25 -0.51 -32.07
C GLU A 253 -23.19 -1.06 -33.04
N VAL A 254 -23.56 -2.05 -33.85
CA VAL A 254 -22.69 -2.56 -34.92
C VAL A 254 -22.66 -1.59 -36.09
N THR A 255 -21.51 -0.96 -36.34
CA THR A 255 -21.31 -0.05 -37.50
C THR A 255 -20.59 -0.74 -38.66
N MET A 256 -19.78 -1.76 -38.37
CA MET A 256 -19.17 -2.64 -39.36
C MET A 256 -19.06 -4.04 -38.73
N PRO A 257 -19.77 -5.06 -39.25
CA PRO A 257 -19.77 -6.39 -38.67
C PRO A 257 -18.37 -6.99 -38.53
N LEU A 258 -18.13 -7.73 -37.45
CA LEU A 258 -16.89 -8.48 -37.25
C LEU A 258 -16.74 -9.55 -38.34
N GLY A 259 -15.60 -9.53 -39.03
CA GLY A 259 -15.27 -10.52 -40.05
C GLY A 259 -13.79 -10.54 -40.35
N VAL A 260 -13.36 -11.49 -41.19
CA VAL A 260 -11.98 -11.56 -41.65
C VAL A 260 -11.71 -10.39 -42.60
N ALA A 261 -10.84 -9.47 -42.19
CA ALA A 261 -10.44 -8.35 -43.02
C ALA A 261 -9.48 -8.81 -44.13
N PHE A 262 -9.28 -7.96 -45.14
CA PHE A 262 -8.40 -8.29 -46.27
C PHE A 262 -6.93 -8.50 -45.87
N TRP A 263 -6.52 -8.05 -44.68
CA TRP A 263 -5.19 -8.27 -44.11
C TRP A 263 -5.10 -9.51 -43.20
N GLY A 264 -6.18 -10.28 -43.05
CA GLY A 264 -6.17 -11.61 -42.44
C GLY A 264 -6.58 -11.70 -40.97
N ASP A 265 -6.72 -10.59 -40.26
CA ASP A 265 -7.24 -10.57 -38.88
C ASP A 265 -8.77 -10.51 -38.84
N LEU A 266 -9.36 -10.90 -37.71
CA LEU A 266 -10.72 -10.52 -37.38
C LEU A 266 -10.76 -9.02 -37.06
N TYR A 267 -11.66 -8.30 -37.72
CA TYR A 267 -11.86 -6.88 -37.51
C TYR A 267 -13.34 -6.50 -37.68
N GLY A 268 -13.80 -5.61 -36.80
CA GLY A 268 -15.14 -5.03 -36.84
C GLY A 268 -15.15 -3.68 -36.14
N GLN A 269 -16.18 -2.87 -36.37
CA GLN A 269 -16.40 -1.61 -35.66
C GLN A 269 -17.76 -1.53 -34.99
N LEU A 270 -17.74 -0.98 -33.78
CA LEU A 270 -18.88 -0.69 -32.94
C LEU A 270 -18.95 0.81 -32.63
N ARG A 271 -20.14 1.33 -32.38
CA ARG A 271 -20.36 2.63 -31.76
C ARG A 271 -21.00 2.41 -30.40
N ASP A 272 -20.42 2.96 -29.35
CA ASP A 272 -21.01 2.87 -28.01
C ASP A 272 -22.16 3.88 -27.82
N PRO A 273 -22.94 3.77 -26.72
CA PRO A 273 -24.04 4.70 -26.45
C PRO A 273 -23.65 6.18 -26.32
N PHE A 274 -22.37 6.49 -26.16
CA PHE A 274 -21.83 7.86 -26.00
C PHE A 274 -21.20 8.38 -27.28
N GLY A 275 -21.30 7.62 -28.38
CA GLY A 275 -20.87 8.00 -29.71
C GLY A 275 -19.41 7.68 -30.04
N ILE A 276 -18.65 7.06 -29.13
CA ILE A 276 -17.26 6.65 -29.38
C ILE A 276 -17.26 5.40 -30.26
N ARG A 277 -16.41 5.42 -31.28
CA ARG A 277 -16.21 4.26 -32.15
C ARG A 277 -15.08 3.40 -31.63
N TRP A 278 -15.33 2.11 -31.59
CA TRP A 278 -14.41 1.06 -31.18
C TRP A 278 -14.16 0.10 -32.32
N GLY A 279 -12.90 -0.19 -32.62
CA GLY A 279 -12.52 -1.27 -33.51
C GLY A 279 -12.02 -2.46 -32.71
N ILE A 280 -12.65 -3.61 -32.84
CA ILE A 280 -12.18 -4.85 -32.19
C ILE A 280 -11.33 -5.61 -33.19
N VAL A 281 -10.10 -5.93 -32.81
CA VAL A 281 -9.12 -6.60 -33.66
C VAL A 281 -8.58 -7.82 -32.94
N GLY A 282 -8.39 -8.94 -33.65
CA GLY A 282 -7.70 -10.09 -33.10
C GLY A 282 -7.39 -11.13 -34.18
N PRO A 283 -6.51 -12.10 -33.87
CA PRO A 283 -6.14 -13.13 -34.84
C PRO A 283 -7.35 -14.01 -35.20
N VAL A 284 -7.39 -14.50 -36.44
CA VAL A 284 -8.30 -15.59 -36.79
C VAL A 284 -7.81 -16.86 -36.09
N LYS A 285 -8.67 -17.48 -35.26
CA LYS A 285 -8.37 -18.78 -34.65
C LYS A 285 -8.11 -19.80 -35.76
N LYS A 286 -6.90 -20.35 -35.82
CA LYS A 286 -6.58 -21.47 -36.71
C LYS A 286 -7.17 -22.74 -36.11
N THR A 287 -8.16 -23.33 -36.77
CA THR A 287 -8.61 -24.68 -36.44
C THR A 287 -7.49 -25.65 -36.84
N VAL A 288 -6.90 -26.34 -35.85
CA VAL A 288 -6.03 -27.49 -36.08
C VAL A 288 -6.89 -28.74 -36.18
#